data_AF-A0A0D2DJI7-F1
#
_entry.id   AF-A0A0D2DJI7-F1
#
_cell.length_a   1.000
_cell.length_b   1.000
_cell.length_c   1.000
_cell.angle_alpha   90.00
_cell.angle_beta   90.00
_cell.angle_gamma   90.00
#
_symmetry.space_group_name_H-M   'P 1'
#
loop_
_entity.id
_entity.type
_entity.pdbx_description
1 polymer ?
#
loop_
_entity_poly.entity_id
_entity_poly.type
_entity_poly.pdbx_seq_one_letter_code
_entity_poly.pdbx_strand_id
1 'polypeptide(L)'
;MRLDIAGHHDVNLQDYCDWLKSRVKNESYKHEYQKAADFLLEKAFDLDLVYEDQNPGFLVEQGEIEEGIARRFVKDIPLWVKRCRLHET
;
A
#
# COMPACT_ATOMS: atom_id res chain seq x y z
N MET A 1 -9.92 -12.67 -1.75
CA MET A 1 -10.43 -12.08 -3.03
C MET A 1 -9.26 -11.39 -3.69
N ARG A 2 -8.99 -11.65 -4.98
CA ARG A 2 -7.86 -11.04 -5.70
C ARG A 2 -8.24 -9.69 -6.30
N LEU A 3 -7.31 -8.74 -6.35
CA LEU A 3 -7.51 -7.39 -6.87
C LEU A 3 -7.38 -7.31 -8.40
N ASP A 4 -6.97 -8.39 -9.07
CA ASP A 4 -6.81 -8.50 -10.53
C ASP A 4 -6.14 -7.26 -11.14
N ILE A 5 -5.01 -6.85 -10.57
CA ILE A 5 -4.21 -5.70 -11.03
C ILE A 5 -3.24 -6.19 -12.08
N ALA A 6 -3.20 -5.55 -13.24
CA ALA A 6 -2.21 -5.87 -14.27
C ALA A 6 -0.77 -5.51 -13.80
N GLY A 7 0.23 -6.11 -14.44
CA GLY A 7 1.64 -5.80 -14.17
C GLY A 7 2.29 -6.64 -13.06
N HIS A 8 3.48 -6.21 -12.63
CA HIS A 8 4.28 -6.91 -11.62
C HIS A 8 3.91 -6.46 -10.20
N HIS A 9 3.89 -7.40 -9.26
CA HIS A 9 3.42 -7.17 -7.88
C HIS A 9 4.25 -6.16 -7.09
N ASP A 10 5.57 -6.22 -7.23
CA ASP A 10 6.53 -5.29 -6.64
C ASP A 10 6.40 -3.87 -7.23
N VAL A 11 6.26 -3.77 -8.55
CA VAL A 11 6.02 -2.49 -9.24
C VAL A 11 4.70 -1.87 -8.79
N ASN A 12 3.63 -2.65 -8.74
CA ASN A 12 2.31 -2.19 -8.30
C ASN A 12 2.32 -1.67 -6.85
N LEU A 13 3.08 -2.32 -5.96
CA LEU A 13 3.25 -1.86 -4.59
C LEU A 13 3.97 -0.49 -4.52
N GLN A 14 5.00 -0.29 -5.35
CA GLN A 14 5.71 0.98 -5.41
C GLN A 14 4.84 2.11 -5.99
N ASP A 15 4.11 1.84 -7.08
CA ASP A 15 3.18 2.79 -7.69
C ASP A 15 2.03 3.17 -6.73
N TYR A 16 1.55 2.20 -5.96
CA TYR A 16 0.57 2.42 -4.90
C TYR A 16 1.13 3.33 -3.80
N CYS A 17 2.36 3.09 -3.35
CA CYS A 17 3.05 3.92 -2.36
C CYS A 17 3.19 5.36 -2.85
N ASP A 18 3.60 5.57 -4.11
CA ASP A 18 3.71 6.92 -4.67
C ASP A 18 2.36 7.61 -4.80
N TRP A 19 1.30 6.87 -5.13
CA TRP A 19 -0.06 7.40 -5.08
C TRP A 19 -0.48 7.82 -3.67
N LEU A 20 -0.20 7.04 -2.62
CA LEU A 20 -0.48 7.42 -1.24
C LEU A 20 0.30 8.70 -0.83
N LYS A 21 1.59 8.77 -1.17
CA LYS A 21 2.45 9.93 -0.92
C LYS A 21 1.93 11.20 -1.62
N SER A 22 1.35 11.08 -2.80
CA SER A 22 0.74 12.21 -3.52
C SER A 22 -0.47 12.82 -2.80
N ARG A 23 -1.11 12.07 -1.89
CA ARG A 23 -2.32 12.46 -1.15
C ARG A 23 -2.04 13.12 0.20
N VAL A 24 -0.77 13.26 0.57
CA VAL A 24 -0.36 13.91 1.82
C VAL A 24 0.68 15.01 1.55
N LYS A 25 0.59 16.11 2.30
CA LYS A 25 1.59 17.19 2.26
C LYS A 25 2.68 17.04 3.33
N ASN A 26 2.42 16.27 4.38
CA ASN A 26 3.34 16.07 5.48
C ASN A 26 4.46 15.09 5.05
N GLU A 27 5.71 15.56 5.09
CA GLU A 27 6.87 14.76 4.66
C GLU A 27 7.13 13.55 5.56
N SER A 28 6.89 13.65 6.87
CA SER A 28 6.98 12.50 7.78
C SER A 28 5.96 11.42 7.40
N TYR A 29 4.75 11.80 6.96
CA TYR A 29 3.76 10.80 6.49
C TYR A 29 4.18 10.15 5.18
N LYS A 30 4.83 10.90 4.27
CA LYS A 30 5.38 10.31 3.04
C LYS A 30 6.50 9.31 3.36
N HIS A 31 7.35 9.63 4.32
CA HIS A 31 8.38 8.72 4.80
C HIS A 31 7.77 7.44 5.39
N GLU A 32 6.73 7.56 6.23
CA GLU A 32 6.03 6.39 6.78
C GLU A 32 5.40 5.51 5.69
N TYR A 33 4.82 6.09 4.65
CA TYR A 33 4.31 5.30 3.51
C TYR A 33 5.43 4.56 2.77
N GLN A 34 6.58 5.21 2.56
CA GLN A 34 7.73 4.55 1.94
C GLN A 34 8.25 3.41 2.82
N LYS A 35 8.38 3.64 4.13
CA LYS A 35 8.78 2.62 5.10
C LYS A 35 7.86 1.40 5.06
N ALA A 36 6.54 1.62 4.97
CA ALA A 36 5.57 0.53 4.84
C ALA A 36 5.76 -0.28 3.55
N ALA A 37 5.98 0.40 2.41
CA ALA A 37 6.23 -0.29 1.13
C ALA A 37 7.55 -1.08 1.14
N ASP A 38 8.63 -0.48 1.65
CA ASP A 38 9.94 -1.13 1.75
C ASP A 38 9.86 -2.39 2.63
N PHE A 39 9.18 -2.29 3.78
CA PHE A 39 8.95 -3.42 4.67
C PHE A 39 8.18 -4.56 3.98
N LEU A 40 7.13 -4.24 3.22
CA LEU A 40 6.36 -5.24 2.47
C LEU A 40 7.19 -5.93 1.38
N LEU A 41 7.99 -5.16 0.64
CA LEU A 41 8.91 -5.70 -0.36
C LEU A 41 9.93 -6.66 0.27
N GLU A 42 10.52 -6.29 1.42
CA GLU A 42 11.45 -7.15 2.15
C GLU A 42 10.81 -8.48 2.57
N LYS A 43 9.52 -8.45 2.95
CA LYS A 43 8.76 -9.64 3.34
C LYS A 43 8.09 -10.36 2.16
N ALA A 44 8.31 -9.90 0.93
CA ALA A 44 7.66 -10.41 -0.29
C ALA A 44 6.12 -10.39 -0.22
N PHE A 45 5.55 -9.39 0.47
CA PHE A 45 4.11 -9.13 0.45
C PHE A 45 3.76 -8.22 -0.72
N ASP A 46 2.69 -8.57 -1.43
CA ASP A 46 2.08 -7.74 -2.45
C ASP A 46 0.73 -7.16 -1.99
N LEU A 47 0.13 -6.30 -2.83
CA LEU A 47 -1.15 -5.69 -2.52
C LEU A 47 -2.31 -6.69 -2.43
N ASP A 48 -2.24 -7.83 -3.13
CA ASP A 48 -3.26 -8.88 -3.06
C ASP A 48 -3.27 -9.52 -1.67
N LEU A 49 -2.09 -9.91 -1.17
CA LEU A 49 -1.92 -10.52 0.16
C LEU A 49 -2.30 -9.56 1.28
N VAL A 50 -1.84 -8.30 1.22
CA VAL A 50 -2.21 -7.29 2.21
C VAL A 50 -3.72 -7.04 2.21
N TYR A 51 -4.34 -7.04 1.03
CA TYR A 51 -5.78 -6.87 0.88
C TYR A 51 -6.56 -8.09 1.36
N GLU A 52 -6.05 -9.30 1.18
CA GLU A 52 -6.70 -10.52 1.66
C GLU A 52 -6.77 -10.54 3.19
N ASP A 53 -5.68 -10.18 3.87
CA ASP A 53 -5.61 -10.22 5.33
C ASP A 53 -6.40 -9.10 6.01
N GLN A 54 -6.61 -7.95 5.33
CA GLN A 54 -7.28 -6.76 5.87
C GLN A 54 -6.75 -6.28 7.23
N ASN A 55 -5.52 -6.66 7.59
CA ASN A 55 -4.99 -6.44 8.92
C ASN A 55 -3.85 -5.42 8.89
N PRO A 56 -4.04 -4.19 9.41
CA PRO A 56 -2.96 -3.21 9.51
C PRO A 56 -2.00 -3.50 10.67
N GLY A 57 -2.33 -4.43 11.58
CA GLY A 57 -1.58 -4.68 12.81
C GLY A 57 -0.12 -5.06 12.56
N PHE A 58 0.15 -5.89 11.55
CA PHE A 58 1.53 -6.32 11.26
C PHE A 58 2.43 -5.16 10.80
N LEU A 59 1.88 -4.16 10.09
CA LEU A 59 2.62 -2.96 9.71
C LEU A 59 2.99 -2.13 10.95
N VAL A 60 2.11 -2.07 11.95
CA VAL A 60 2.37 -1.36 13.21
C VAL A 60 3.37 -2.12 14.07
N GLU A 61 3.14 -3.40 14.29
CA GLU A 61 3.87 -4.23 15.24
C GLU A 61 5.26 -4.63 14.75
N GLN A 62 5.41 -4.90 13.45
CA GLN A 62 6.67 -5.39 12.87
C GLN A 62 7.32 -4.37 11.93
N GLY A 63 6.50 -3.64 11.17
CA GLY A 63 6.99 -2.56 10.31
C GLY A 63 7.26 -1.25 11.06
N GLU A 64 6.88 -1.16 12.35
CA GLU A 64 6.98 0.04 13.18
C GLU A 64 6.39 1.27 12.47
N ILE A 65 5.26 1.10 11.80
CA ILE A 65 4.55 2.15 11.06
C ILE A 65 3.54 2.83 11.97
N GLU A 66 3.44 4.16 11.88
CA GLU A 66 2.41 4.93 12.58
C GLU A 66 1.00 4.38 12.33
N GLU A 67 0.21 4.15 13.39
CA GLU A 67 -1.06 3.41 13.32
C GLU A 67 -2.04 4.01 12.28
N GLY A 68 -2.11 5.35 12.21
CA GLY A 68 -2.96 6.04 11.24
C GLY A 68 -2.53 5.78 9.79
N ILE A 69 -1.23 5.69 9.53
CA ILE A 69 -0.65 5.40 8.22
C ILE A 69 -0.89 3.94 7.85
N ALA A 70 -0.61 3.00 8.76
CA ALA A 70 -0.86 1.57 8.55
C ALA A 70 -2.33 1.29 8.22
N ARG A 71 -3.27 1.88 8.98
CA ARG A 71 -4.71 1.75 8.72
C ARG A 71 -5.12 2.32 7.37
N ARG A 72 -4.51 3.43 6.93
CA ARG A 72 -4.81 4.03 5.61
C ARG A 72 -4.21 3.23 4.47
N PHE A 73 -2.99 2.73 4.66
CA PHE A 73 -2.34 1.84 3.72
C PHE A 73 -3.24 0.65 3.38
N VAL A 74 -3.75 -0.09 4.36
CA VAL A 74 -4.62 -1.24 4.06
C VAL A 74 -5.96 -0.80 3.46
N LYS A 75 -6.59 0.23 4.02
CA LYS A 75 -7.96 0.66 3.62
C LYS A 75 -8.04 1.26 2.22
N ASP A 76 -6.97 1.89 1.74
CA ASP A 76 -7.01 2.64 0.49
C ASP A 76 -6.58 1.79 -0.73
N ILE A 77 -6.17 0.52 -0.54
CA ILE A 77 -5.83 -0.41 -1.64
C ILE A 77 -6.98 -0.53 -2.66
N PRO A 78 -8.24 -0.80 -2.27
CA PRO A 78 -9.34 -0.96 -3.24
C PRO A 78 -9.62 0.33 -4.03
N LEU A 79 -9.35 1.48 -3.42
CA LEU A 79 -9.53 2.77 -4.07
C LEU A 79 -8.49 2.98 -5.17
N TRP A 80 -7.23 2.59 -4.92
CA TRP A 80 -6.19 2.63 -5.94
C TRP A 80 -6.43 1.62 -7.06
N VAL A 81 -6.83 0.39 -6.73
CA VAL A 81 -7.18 -0.65 -7.73
C VAL A 81 -8.29 -0.16 -8.66
N LYS A 82 -9.34 0.45 -8.11
CA LYS A 82 -10.41 1.05 -8.89
C LYS A 82 -9.89 2.16 -9.81
N ARG A 83 -8.93 2.96 -9.35
CA ARG A 83 -8.29 4.00 -10.16
C ARG A 83 -7.50 3.39 -11.33
N CYS A 84 -6.68 2.36 -11.10
CA CYS A 84 -5.91 1.72 -12.17
C CYS A 84 -6.82 1.25 -13.31
N ARG A 85 -7.93 0.58 -12.97
CA ARG A 85 -8.93 0.09 -13.95
C ARG A 85 -9.60 1.21 -14.76
N LEU A 86 -9.72 2.42 -14.23
CA LEU A 86 -10.32 3.56 -14.93
C LEU A 86 -9.35 4.25 -15.90
N HIS A 87 -8.05 4.04 -15.75
CA HIS A 87 -7.02 4.63 -16.60
C HIS A 87 -6.54 3.67 -17.72
N GLU A 88 -7.09 2.45 -17.77
CA GLU A 88 -6.82 1.45 -18.82
C GLU A 88 -7.81 1.52 -20.01
N THR A 89 -8.71 2.51 -20.03
CA THR A 89 -9.61 2.86 -21.15
C THR A 89 -9.10 4.04 -21.96
#